data_AF-A0A1G0K190-F1
#
_entry.id   AF-A0A1G0K190-F1
#
_cell.length_a   1.000
_cell.length_b   1.000
_cell.length_c   1.000
_cell.angle_alpha   90.00
_cell.angle_beta   90.00
_cell.angle_gamma   90.00
#
_symmetry.space_group_name_H-M   'P 1'
#
loop_
_entity.id
_entity.type
_entity.pdbx_description
1 polymer ?
#
loop_
_entity_poly.entity_id
_entity_poly.type
_entity_poly.pdbx_seq_one_letter_code
_entity_poly.pdbx_strand_id
1 'polypeptide(L)'
;MCLLVPFILVTSMAFRMRNTAYRNIRFHFRADYLAAYRLFLIPIGLILIITAIVYFLYLKSGFGQQLEEAGNGEFRKEDMLFSIFILVVLPVVPYIDFLRRRFIINQTHYGAARGFFQGTAWSFYKIYLVAFLMAMGLAFVIGILMSVIVAFIGLPGPGDDPSPDALRASFTTFVSFTILFYAIGFFIMGYLMAEIANLTYNNTEIGPLRLQSHLQGRKIGWLLLSNTIAIIFSLGMLIPWSMIRMARYVAESTEFLQDRIESINAMAQADRSAVGEEIGDMFDLDLGL
;
A
#
# COMPACT_ATOMS: atom_id res chain seq x y z
N MET A 1 3.97 -18.18 4.74
CA MET A 1 3.52 -17.05 3.90
C MET A 1 4.62 -16.01 3.66
N CYS A 2 5.35 -15.53 4.67
CA CYS A 2 6.37 -14.48 4.50
C CYS A 2 7.52 -14.81 3.52
N LEU A 3 7.90 -16.09 3.40
CA LEU A 3 8.94 -16.54 2.44
C LEU A 3 8.46 -16.54 0.98
N LEU A 4 7.15 -16.63 0.74
CA LEU A 4 6.60 -16.64 -0.63
C LEU A 4 6.50 -15.24 -1.22
N VAL A 5 6.36 -14.20 -0.39
CA VAL A 5 6.15 -12.82 -0.84
C VAL A 5 7.29 -12.33 -1.77
N PRO A 6 8.58 -12.46 -1.44
CA PRO A 6 9.67 -12.02 -2.32
C PRO A 6 9.70 -12.78 -3.65
N PHE A 7 9.47 -14.09 -3.61
CA PHE A 7 9.42 -14.93 -4.80
C PHE A 7 8.27 -14.54 -5.73
N ILE A 8 7.05 -14.41 -5.19
CA ILE A 8 5.86 -13.99 -5.94
C ILE A 8 6.05 -12.57 -6.50
N LEU A 9 6.66 -11.66 -5.72
CA LEU A 9 6.91 -10.30 -6.18
C LEU A 9 7.83 -10.29 -7.41
N VAL A 10 8.98 -10.96 -7.34
CA VAL A 10 9.97 -10.98 -8.44
C VAL A 10 9.39 -11.66 -9.68
N THR A 11 8.74 -12.82 -9.51
CA THR A 11 8.14 -13.56 -10.63
C THR A 11 6.99 -12.80 -11.29
N SER A 12 6.09 -12.21 -10.49
CA SER A 12 4.98 -11.43 -11.04
C SER A 12 5.46 -10.16 -11.74
N MET A 13 6.50 -9.48 -11.23
CA MET A 13 7.08 -8.31 -11.89
C MET A 13 7.81 -8.70 -13.17
N ALA A 14 8.62 -9.76 -13.16
CA ALA A 14 9.30 -10.25 -14.36
C ALA A 14 8.31 -10.62 -15.48
N PHE A 15 7.22 -11.30 -15.12
CA PHE A 15 6.16 -11.64 -16.07
C PHE A 15 5.43 -10.39 -16.60
N ARG A 16 5.06 -9.46 -15.72
CA ARG A 16 4.36 -8.22 -16.11
C ARG A 16 5.21 -7.37 -17.04
N MET A 17 6.47 -7.13 -16.71
CA MET A 17 7.34 -6.26 -17.52
C MET A 17 7.61 -6.90 -18.90
N ARG A 18 7.86 -8.21 -18.97
CA ARG A 18 8.08 -8.92 -20.24
C ARG A 18 6.89 -8.85 -21.19
N ASN A 19 5.68 -8.76 -20.66
CA ASN A 19 4.43 -8.63 -21.42
C ASN A 19 3.96 -7.17 -21.57
N THR A 20 4.73 -6.19 -21.10
CA THR A 20 4.43 -4.77 -21.23
C THR A 20 5.39 -4.17 -22.26
N ALA A 21 4.83 -3.49 -23.26
CA ALA A 21 5.59 -2.75 -24.25
C ALA A 21 4.95 -1.39 -24.47
N TYR A 22 5.78 -0.39 -24.74
CA TYR A 22 5.33 0.93 -25.15
C TYR A 22 6.13 1.35 -26.38
N ARG A 23 5.45 1.82 -27.43
CA ARG A 23 6.07 2.20 -28.71
C ARG A 23 7.05 1.15 -29.27
N ASN A 24 6.65 -0.13 -29.21
CA ASN A 24 7.43 -1.31 -29.61
C ASN A 24 8.72 -1.58 -28.82
N ILE A 25 9.05 -0.80 -27.78
CA ILE A 25 10.13 -1.11 -26.85
C ILE A 25 9.53 -1.87 -25.66
N ARG A 26 10.09 -3.02 -25.34
CA ARG A 26 9.65 -3.85 -24.22
C ARG A 26 10.27 -3.37 -22.91
N PHE A 27 9.51 -3.53 -21.84
CA PHE A 27 10.06 -3.39 -20.51
C PHE A 27 10.75 -4.68 -20.08
N HIS A 28 11.85 -4.54 -19.36
CA HIS A 28 12.59 -5.66 -18.79
C HIS A 28 12.75 -5.47 -17.28
N PHE A 29 12.58 -6.55 -16.53
CA PHE A 29 12.82 -6.55 -15.09
C PHE A 29 13.99 -7.48 -14.79
N ARG A 30 15.03 -6.94 -14.16
CA ARG A 30 16.17 -7.76 -13.73
C ARG A 30 15.76 -8.51 -12.45
N ALA A 31 15.43 -9.79 -12.62
CA ALA A 31 15.02 -10.65 -11.51
C ALA A 31 16.20 -10.89 -10.55
N ASP A 32 16.17 -10.24 -9.39
CA ASP A 32 17.12 -10.44 -8.31
C ASP A 32 16.41 -10.98 -7.07
N TYR A 33 16.32 -12.31 -6.98
CA TYR A 33 15.66 -13.00 -5.87
C TYR A 33 16.39 -12.76 -4.55
N LEU A 34 17.72 -12.78 -4.55
CA LEU A 34 18.51 -12.63 -3.34
C LEU A 34 18.32 -11.24 -2.72
N ALA A 35 18.37 -10.20 -3.55
CA ALA A 35 18.09 -8.84 -3.09
C ALA A 35 16.64 -8.72 -2.59
N ALA A 36 15.66 -9.34 -3.27
CA ALA A 36 14.27 -9.35 -2.80
C ALA A 36 14.13 -10.04 -1.44
N TYR A 37 14.77 -11.20 -1.23
CA TYR A 37 14.75 -11.88 0.08
C TYR A 37 15.40 -11.04 1.17
N ARG A 38 16.55 -10.41 0.91
CA ARG A 38 17.20 -9.48 1.87
C ARG A 38 16.28 -8.31 2.23
N LEU A 39 15.58 -7.75 1.24
CA LEU A 39 14.66 -6.62 1.40
C LEU A 39 13.55 -6.89 2.41
N PHE A 40 13.00 -8.11 2.43
CA PHE A 40 11.88 -8.48 3.30
C PHE A 40 12.33 -9.19 4.58
N LEU A 41 13.31 -10.09 4.51
CA LEU A 41 13.71 -10.89 5.66
C LEU A 41 14.51 -10.10 6.70
N ILE A 42 15.34 -9.13 6.28
CA ILE A 42 16.12 -8.32 7.23
C ILE A 42 15.18 -7.46 8.10
N PRO A 43 14.23 -6.67 7.56
CA PRO A 43 13.28 -5.93 8.39
C PRO A 43 12.41 -6.82 9.28
N ILE A 44 11.96 -7.98 8.78
CA ILE A 44 11.17 -8.93 9.59
C ILE A 44 12.01 -9.47 10.76
N GLY A 45 13.25 -9.87 10.51
CA GLY A 45 14.17 -10.32 11.56
C GLY A 45 14.42 -9.23 12.59
N LEU A 46 14.64 -7.98 12.15
CA LEU A 46 14.79 -6.83 13.04
C LEU A 46 13.54 -6.57 13.88
N ILE A 47 12.33 -6.64 13.28
CA ILE A 47 11.08 -6.50 14.02
C ILE A 47 11.00 -7.54 15.15
N LEU A 48 11.29 -8.81 14.85
CA LEU A 48 11.23 -9.89 15.83
C LEU A 48 12.26 -9.72 16.94
N ILE A 49 13.50 -9.36 16.58
CA ILE A 49 14.58 -9.10 17.55
C ILE A 49 14.21 -7.91 18.44
N ILE A 50 13.77 -6.80 17.87
CA ILE A 50 13.38 -5.60 18.63
C ILE A 50 12.19 -5.92 19.52
N THR A 51 11.18 -6.64 19.03
CA THR A 51 10.02 -7.06 19.82
C THR A 51 10.46 -7.93 21.01
N ALA A 52 11.34 -8.91 20.77
CA ALA A 52 11.87 -9.77 21.82
C ALA A 52 12.68 -9.00 22.87
N ILE A 53 13.53 -8.05 22.43
CA ILE A 53 14.31 -7.18 23.33
C ILE A 53 13.37 -6.30 24.15
N VAL A 54 12.42 -5.60 23.53
CA VAL A 54 11.48 -4.71 24.22
C VAL A 54 10.61 -5.50 25.19
N TYR A 55 10.11 -6.67 24.79
CA TYR A 55 9.33 -7.54 25.66
C TYR A 55 10.15 -8.07 26.85
N PHE A 56 11.40 -8.47 26.62
CA PHE A 56 12.31 -8.88 27.69
C PHE A 56 12.60 -7.76 28.69
N LEU A 57 12.83 -6.54 28.19
CA LEU A 57 13.00 -5.36 29.04
C LEU A 57 11.73 -5.03 29.84
N TYR A 58 10.55 -5.16 29.21
CA TYR A 58 9.26 -5.00 29.87
C TYR A 58 9.05 -6.01 31.01
N LEU A 59 9.41 -7.28 30.80
CA LEU A 59 9.30 -8.29 31.86
C LEU A 59 10.23 -8.00 33.04
N LYS A 60 11.40 -7.41 32.78
CA LYS A 60 12.38 -7.06 33.82
C LYS A 60 12.09 -5.76 34.56
N SER A 61 11.34 -4.84 33.96
CA SER A 61 11.12 -3.51 34.54
C SER A 61 10.17 -3.49 35.73
N GLY A 62 9.48 -4.61 36.03
CA GLY A 62 8.42 -4.67 37.04
C GLY A 62 7.13 -3.96 36.63
N PHE A 63 7.14 -3.25 35.49
CA PHE A 63 5.98 -2.53 34.95
C PHE A 63 4.81 -3.48 34.66
N GLY A 64 5.10 -4.72 34.25
CA GLY A 64 4.07 -5.72 34.00
C GLY A 64 3.30 -6.14 35.26
N GLN A 65 3.98 -6.25 36.42
CA GLN A 65 3.30 -6.54 37.69
C GLN A 65 2.41 -5.37 38.13
N GLN A 66 2.89 -4.14 37.97
CA GLN A 66 2.11 -2.94 38.29
C GLN A 66 0.84 -2.84 37.43
N LEU A 67 0.92 -3.17 36.14
CA LEU A 67 -0.24 -3.18 35.24
C LEU A 67 -1.24 -4.29 35.59
N GLU A 68 -0.75 -5.47 35.97
CA GLU A 68 -1.60 -6.62 36.35
C GLU A 68 -2.36 -6.33 37.66
N GLU A 69 -1.69 -5.71 38.64
CA GLU A 69 -2.31 -5.24 39.89
C GLU A 69 -3.33 -4.12 39.64
N ALA A 70 -3.01 -3.15 38.76
CA ALA A 70 -3.93 -2.06 38.42
C ALA A 70 -5.14 -2.51 37.57
N GLY A 71 -4.97 -3.56 36.76
CA GLY A 71 -6.00 -4.10 35.88
C GLY A 71 -6.96 -5.09 36.56
N ASN A 72 -6.89 -5.27 37.87
CA ASN A 72 -7.68 -6.26 38.62
C ASN A 72 -7.66 -7.68 38.00
N GLY A 73 -6.55 -8.06 37.35
CA GLY A 73 -6.40 -9.34 36.66
C GLY A 73 -7.01 -9.45 35.26
N GLU A 74 -7.64 -8.41 34.71
CA GLU A 74 -8.09 -8.40 33.31
C GLU A 74 -6.92 -8.35 32.32
N PHE A 75 -5.81 -7.73 32.71
CA PHE A 75 -4.61 -7.59 31.88
C PHE A 75 -3.47 -8.43 32.43
N ARG A 76 -3.10 -9.48 31.69
CA ARG A 76 -1.90 -10.26 32.01
C ARG A 76 -0.70 -9.60 31.35
N LYS A 77 0.46 -9.64 32.03
CA LYS A 77 1.74 -9.20 31.45
C LYS A 77 2.08 -9.86 30.09
N GLU A 78 1.55 -11.06 29.86
CA GLU A 78 1.73 -11.83 28.62
C GLU A 78 1.00 -11.19 27.42
N ASP A 79 -0.11 -10.47 27.67
CA ASP A 79 -0.93 -9.84 26.63
C ASP A 79 -0.22 -8.64 25.98
N MET A 80 0.80 -8.09 26.65
CA MET A 80 1.60 -6.98 26.14
C MET A 80 2.47 -7.36 24.94
N LEU A 81 2.76 -8.65 24.71
CA LEU A 81 3.60 -9.06 23.58
C LEU A 81 3.01 -8.60 22.25
N PHE A 82 1.69 -8.75 22.07
CA PHE A 82 1.01 -8.35 20.84
C PHE A 82 1.01 -6.83 20.64
N SER A 83 0.74 -6.07 21.70
CA SER A 83 0.77 -4.60 21.66
C SER A 83 2.17 -4.07 21.34
N ILE A 84 3.21 -4.65 21.97
CA ILE A 84 4.61 -4.31 21.69
C ILE A 84 4.96 -4.65 20.23
N PHE A 85 4.57 -5.83 19.76
CA PHE A 85 4.80 -6.22 18.37
C PHE A 85 4.15 -5.23 17.38
N ILE A 86 2.90 -4.84 17.60
CA ILE A 86 2.23 -3.82 16.76
C ILE A 86 2.98 -2.50 16.78
N LEU A 87 3.38 -2.03 17.97
CA LEU A 87 4.09 -0.77 18.14
C LEU A 87 5.43 -0.77 17.39
N VAL A 88 6.13 -1.89 17.36
CA VAL A 88 7.39 -2.06 16.63
C VAL A 88 7.15 -2.16 15.12
N VAL A 89 6.09 -2.86 14.68
CA VAL A 89 5.77 -3.03 13.25
C VAL A 89 5.35 -1.73 12.60
N LEU A 90 4.51 -0.93 13.26
CA LEU A 90 3.89 0.27 12.72
C LEU A 90 4.88 1.24 12.04
N PRO A 91 6.00 1.65 12.67
CA PRO A 91 6.99 2.54 12.03
C PRO A 91 7.83 1.84 10.95
N VAL A 92 7.86 0.52 10.89
CA VAL A 92 8.62 -0.24 9.88
C VAL A 92 7.86 -0.37 8.56
N VAL A 93 6.52 -0.35 8.59
CA VAL A 93 5.65 -0.40 7.39
C VAL A 93 6.02 0.62 6.32
N PRO A 94 6.09 1.95 6.58
CA PRO A 94 6.46 2.94 5.56
C PRO A 94 7.86 2.70 4.98
N TYR A 95 8.78 2.18 5.79
CA TYR A 95 10.14 1.88 5.34
C TYR A 95 10.19 0.67 4.41
N ILE A 96 9.49 -0.42 4.73
CA ILE A 96 9.35 -1.58 3.83
C ILE A 96 8.71 -1.15 2.50
N ASP A 97 7.71 -0.28 2.56
CA ASP A 97 7.00 0.17 1.37
C ASP A 97 7.90 1.02 0.45
N PHE A 98 8.70 1.92 1.03
CA PHE A 98 9.78 2.64 0.35
C PHE A 98 10.79 1.68 -0.31
N LEU A 99 11.32 0.73 0.47
CA LEU A 99 12.30 -0.24 0.02
C LEU A 99 11.78 -1.09 -1.14
N ARG A 100 10.53 -1.56 -1.04
CA ARG A 100 9.84 -2.32 -2.09
C ARG A 100 9.76 -1.54 -3.40
N ARG A 101 9.33 -0.28 -3.35
CA ARG A 101 9.21 0.56 -4.55
C ARG A 101 10.56 0.87 -5.18
N ARG A 102 11.53 1.25 -4.35
CA ARG A 102 12.89 1.50 -4.81
C ARG A 102 13.48 0.27 -5.48
N PHE A 103 13.27 -0.92 -4.91
CA PHE A 103 13.70 -2.18 -5.52
C PHE A 103 13.04 -2.42 -6.88
N ILE A 104 11.71 -2.32 -6.97
CA ILE A 104 10.98 -2.60 -8.22
C ILE A 104 11.40 -1.64 -9.34
N ILE A 105 11.43 -0.34 -9.04
CA ILE A 105 11.77 0.69 -10.03
C ILE A 105 13.22 0.57 -10.48
N ASN A 106 14.16 0.39 -9.54
CA ASN A 106 15.57 0.30 -9.87
C ASN A 106 15.96 -0.99 -10.60
N GLN A 107 15.11 -2.02 -10.60
CA GLN A 107 15.31 -3.25 -11.38
C GLN A 107 14.54 -3.22 -12.71
N THR A 108 13.72 -2.20 -12.94
CA THR A 108 12.97 -1.98 -14.18
C THR A 108 13.84 -1.29 -15.22
N HIS A 109 13.77 -1.74 -16.47
CA HIS A 109 14.46 -1.20 -17.62
C HIS A 109 13.48 -0.99 -18.78
N TYR A 110 13.70 0.05 -19.57
CA TYR A 110 12.99 0.34 -20.81
C TYR A 110 14.03 0.37 -21.94
N GLY A 111 14.06 -0.70 -22.75
CA GLY A 111 15.22 -0.96 -23.63
C GLY A 111 16.52 -1.03 -22.82
N ALA A 112 17.53 -0.26 -23.21
CA ALA A 112 18.80 -0.14 -22.48
C ALA A 112 18.74 0.78 -21.24
N ALA A 113 17.69 1.60 -21.10
CA ALA A 113 17.65 2.61 -20.04
C ALA A 113 17.09 2.05 -18.73
N ARG A 114 17.80 2.29 -17.63
CA ARG A 114 17.43 1.83 -16.29
C ARG A 114 16.45 2.81 -15.61
N GLY A 115 15.54 2.26 -14.82
CA GLY A 115 14.69 3.00 -13.90
C GLY A 115 15.44 3.51 -12.67
N PHE A 116 15.15 4.73 -12.26
CA PHE A 116 15.70 5.38 -11.08
C PHE A 116 14.57 5.98 -10.25
N PHE A 117 14.51 5.56 -8.99
CA PHE A 117 13.61 6.16 -8.00
C PHE A 117 14.37 7.17 -7.13
N GLN A 118 13.97 8.44 -7.18
CA GLN A 118 14.59 9.54 -6.44
C GLN A 118 13.89 9.86 -5.10
N GLY A 119 12.79 9.17 -4.79
CA GLY A 119 12.06 9.39 -3.53
C GLY A 119 12.89 9.05 -2.30
N THR A 120 12.56 9.67 -1.16
CA THR A 120 13.20 9.41 0.13
C THR A 120 12.27 8.60 1.04
N ALA A 121 12.85 7.86 2.00
CA ALA A 121 12.05 7.14 3.00
C ALA A 121 11.17 8.10 3.82
N TRP A 122 11.68 9.30 4.14
CA TRP A 122 10.97 10.31 4.91
C TRP A 122 9.67 10.79 4.23
N SER A 123 9.63 10.85 2.90
CA SER A 123 8.41 11.18 2.17
C SER A 123 7.29 10.15 2.41
N PHE A 124 7.63 8.86 2.55
CA PHE A 124 6.66 7.84 2.93
C PHE A 124 6.21 8.00 4.38
N TYR A 125 7.13 8.26 5.31
CA TYR A 125 6.78 8.51 6.71
C TYR A 125 5.78 9.65 6.87
N LYS A 126 5.94 10.76 6.14
CA LYS A 126 4.98 11.88 6.17
C LYS A 126 3.56 11.45 5.76
N ILE A 127 3.44 10.68 4.68
CA ILE A 127 2.14 10.20 4.19
C ILE A 127 1.47 9.31 5.24
N TYR A 128 2.21 8.33 5.78
CA TYR A 128 1.69 7.43 6.81
C TYR A 128 1.36 8.15 8.12
N LEU A 129 2.15 9.16 8.52
CA LEU A 129 1.88 9.98 9.70
C LEU A 129 0.59 10.78 9.53
N VAL A 130 0.38 11.42 8.38
CA VAL A 130 -0.88 12.14 8.10
C VAL A 130 -2.07 11.17 8.10
N ALA A 131 -1.93 9.98 7.49
CA ALA A 131 -2.96 8.95 7.55
C ALA A 131 -3.27 8.47 8.97
N PHE A 132 -2.25 8.29 9.80
CA PHE A 132 -2.39 7.93 11.21
C PHE A 132 -3.10 9.03 12.01
N LEU A 133 -2.72 10.30 11.83
CA LEU A 133 -3.39 11.43 12.47
C LEU A 133 -4.84 11.60 12.01
N MET A 134 -5.14 11.35 10.73
CA MET A 134 -6.51 11.30 10.24
C MET A 134 -7.33 10.20 10.91
N ALA A 135 -6.75 9.00 11.06
CA ALA A 135 -7.40 7.88 11.74
C ALA A 135 -7.65 8.18 13.23
N MET A 136 -6.66 8.75 13.93
CA MET A 136 -6.79 9.14 15.34
C MET A 136 -7.82 10.25 15.52
N GLY A 137 -7.74 11.32 14.73
CA GLY A 137 -8.69 12.44 14.79
C GLY A 137 -10.11 11.97 14.52
N LEU A 138 -10.28 11.05 13.58
CA LEU A 138 -11.56 10.43 13.31
C LEU A 138 -12.06 9.58 14.49
N ALA A 139 -11.23 8.68 15.02
CA ALA A 139 -11.59 7.83 16.14
C ALA A 139 -11.99 8.68 17.37
N PHE A 140 -11.28 9.79 17.59
CA PHE A 140 -11.59 10.76 18.63
C PHE A 140 -12.96 11.42 18.42
N VAL A 141 -13.25 11.93 17.21
CA VAL A 141 -14.55 12.53 16.88
C VAL A 141 -15.68 11.51 17.01
N ILE A 142 -15.50 10.30 16.48
CA ILE A 142 -16.48 9.20 16.62
C ILE A 142 -16.69 8.85 18.09
N GLY A 143 -15.64 8.79 18.89
CA GLY A 143 -15.71 8.52 20.32
C GLY A 143 -16.51 9.58 21.09
N ILE A 144 -16.29 10.87 20.78
CA ILE A 144 -17.06 11.97 21.37
C ILE A 144 -18.54 11.85 20.96
N LEU A 145 -18.81 11.70 19.66
CA LEU A 145 -20.18 11.57 19.16
C LEU A 145 -20.90 10.37 19.78
N MET A 146 -20.20 9.25 19.92
CA MET A 146 -20.68 8.08 20.64
C MET A 146 -21.03 8.41 22.09
N SER A 147 -20.12 9.03 22.85
CA SER A 147 -20.39 9.38 24.24
C SER A 147 -21.59 10.32 24.42
N VAL A 148 -21.74 11.28 23.50
CA VAL A 148 -22.85 12.24 23.51
C VAL A 148 -24.17 11.52 23.22
N ILE A 149 -24.22 10.70 22.17
CA ILE A 149 -25.44 9.96 21.80
C ILE A 149 -25.84 8.97 22.91
N VAL A 150 -24.88 8.26 23.50
CA VAL A 150 -25.11 7.37 24.64
C VAL A 150 -25.75 8.13 25.81
N ALA A 151 -25.23 9.31 26.15
CA ALA A 151 -25.77 10.16 27.21
C ALA A 151 -27.19 10.69 26.90
N PHE A 152 -27.49 11.00 25.63
CA PHE A 152 -28.82 11.48 25.22
C PHE A 152 -29.87 10.37 25.14
N ILE A 153 -29.50 9.17 24.71
CA ILE A 153 -30.42 8.02 24.59
C ILE A 153 -30.70 7.39 25.97
N GLY A 154 -29.88 7.67 26.98
CA GLY A 154 -30.05 7.12 28.33
C GLY A 154 -29.79 5.62 28.36
N LEU A 155 -28.72 5.17 27.69
CA LEU A 155 -28.36 3.76 27.70
C LEU A 155 -28.03 3.29 29.13
N PRO A 156 -28.47 2.08 29.52
CA PRO A 156 -28.23 1.53 30.84
C PRO A 156 -26.73 1.48 31.16
N GLY A 157 -26.37 1.89 32.37
CA GLY A 157 -25.00 1.86 32.84
C GLY A 157 -24.50 0.43 33.06
N PRO A 158 -23.19 0.23 33.25
CA PRO A 158 -22.65 -1.06 33.65
C PRO A 158 -23.31 -1.51 34.98
N GLY A 159 -24.15 -2.55 34.94
CA GLY A 159 -24.83 -3.11 36.12
C GLY A 159 -26.36 -2.93 36.15
N ASP A 160 -26.93 -2.13 35.24
CA ASP A 160 -28.39 -2.04 35.09
C ASP A 160 -28.94 -3.23 34.27
N ASP A 161 -30.09 -3.76 34.65
CA ASP A 161 -30.81 -4.74 33.80
C ASP A 161 -31.35 -4.01 32.55
N PRO A 162 -30.80 -4.27 31.36
CA PRO A 162 -31.10 -3.46 30.21
C PRO A 162 -32.49 -3.82 29.67
N SER A 163 -33.36 -2.81 29.51
CA SER A 163 -34.66 -3.01 28.89
C SER A 163 -34.49 -3.48 27.43
N PRO A 164 -35.44 -4.26 26.87
CA PRO A 164 -35.36 -4.71 25.48
C PRO A 164 -35.19 -3.56 24.47
N ASP A 165 -35.78 -2.40 24.74
CA ASP A 165 -35.67 -1.22 23.88
C ASP A 165 -34.30 -0.54 24.00
N ALA A 166 -33.71 -0.51 25.20
CA ALA A 166 -32.35 -0.02 25.40
C ALA A 166 -31.29 -0.90 24.70
N LEU A 167 -31.49 -2.22 24.71
CA LEU A 167 -30.64 -3.15 23.96
C LEU A 167 -30.71 -2.90 22.44
N ARG A 168 -31.92 -2.70 21.90
CA ARG A 168 -32.13 -2.39 20.48
C ARG A 168 -31.48 -1.06 20.08
N ALA A 169 -31.61 -0.03 20.92
CA ALA A 169 -30.98 1.26 20.68
C ALA A 169 -29.45 1.18 20.71
N SER A 170 -28.88 0.47 21.69
CA SER A 170 -27.43 0.23 21.80
C SER A 170 -26.89 -0.47 20.55
N PHE A 171 -27.55 -1.56 20.14
CA PHE A 171 -27.17 -2.32 18.96
C PHE A 171 -27.25 -1.49 17.69
N THR A 172 -28.32 -0.73 17.49
CA THR A 172 -28.52 0.11 16.30
C THR A 172 -27.47 1.22 16.21
N THR A 173 -27.17 1.87 17.35
CA THR A 173 -26.12 2.89 17.44
C THR A 173 -24.75 2.29 17.14
N PHE A 174 -24.41 1.16 17.77
CA PHE A 174 -23.15 0.45 17.53
C PHE A 174 -22.97 0.06 16.06
N VAL A 175 -23.99 -0.51 15.42
CA VAL A 175 -23.96 -0.87 13.99
C VAL A 175 -23.77 0.37 13.12
N SER A 176 -24.49 1.46 13.40
CA SER A 176 -24.40 2.72 12.64
C SER A 176 -22.99 3.32 12.68
N PHE A 177 -22.38 3.36 13.86
CA PHE A 177 -21.00 3.85 14.01
C PHE A 177 -19.96 2.91 13.42
N THR A 178 -20.19 1.60 13.48
CA THR A 178 -19.33 0.61 12.82
C THR A 178 -19.34 0.84 11.30
N ILE A 179 -20.51 1.02 10.69
CA ILE A 179 -20.66 1.36 9.27
C ILE A 179 -19.92 2.66 8.94
N LEU A 180 -20.10 3.70 9.76
CA LEU A 180 -19.42 4.99 9.56
C LEU A 180 -17.90 4.86 9.64
N PHE A 181 -17.38 4.12 10.62
CA PHE A 181 -15.96 3.87 10.79
C PHE A 181 -15.36 3.19 9.55
N TYR A 182 -15.99 2.13 9.05
CA TYR A 182 -15.55 1.46 7.82
C TYR A 182 -15.69 2.35 6.58
N ALA A 183 -16.79 3.11 6.45
CA ALA A 183 -17.00 4.03 5.34
C ALA A 183 -15.89 5.09 5.25
N ILE A 184 -15.44 5.63 6.39
CA ILE A 184 -14.36 6.61 6.42
C ILE A 184 -12.99 5.95 6.24
N GLY A 185 -12.83 4.71 6.68
CA GLY A 185 -11.65 3.88 6.39
C GLY A 185 -11.32 3.81 4.88
N PHE A 186 -12.34 3.79 4.01
CA PHE A 186 -12.13 3.87 2.55
C PHE A 186 -11.48 5.17 2.10
N PHE A 187 -11.77 6.31 2.74
CA PHE A 187 -11.16 7.59 2.40
C PHE A 187 -9.71 7.69 2.89
N ILE A 188 -9.39 7.11 4.05
CA ILE A 188 -8.01 7.00 4.53
C ILE A 188 -7.20 6.10 3.58
N MET A 189 -7.76 4.96 3.17
CA MET A 189 -7.14 4.08 2.17
C MET A 189 -7.01 4.77 0.81
N GLY A 190 -8.02 5.54 0.39
CA GLY A 190 -7.97 6.33 -0.83
C GLY A 190 -6.86 7.39 -0.81
N TYR A 191 -6.70 8.09 0.32
CA TYR A 191 -5.58 9.01 0.56
C TYR A 191 -4.23 8.30 0.46
N LEU A 192 -4.05 7.18 1.18
CA LEU A 192 -2.82 6.39 1.12
C LEU A 192 -2.52 5.98 -0.32
N MET A 193 -3.48 5.40 -1.04
CA MET A 193 -3.29 4.97 -2.43
C MET A 193 -2.91 6.13 -3.35
N ALA A 194 -3.58 7.27 -3.25
CA ALA A 194 -3.33 8.43 -4.12
C ALA A 194 -1.95 9.05 -3.85
N GLU A 195 -1.63 9.40 -2.60
CA GLU A 195 -0.39 10.08 -2.25
C GLU A 195 0.84 9.20 -2.49
N ILE A 196 0.72 7.91 -2.19
CA ILE A 196 1.76 6.95 -2.49
C ILE A 196 2.01 6.84 -3.99
N ALA A 197 0.95 6.74 -4.80
CA ALA A 197 1.06 6.65 -6.24
C ALA A 197 1.66 7.94 -6.83
N ASN A 198 1.17 9.11 -6.40
CA ASN A 198 1.72 10.41 -6.79
C ASN A 198 3.20 10.53 -6.42
N LEU A 199 3.57 10.22 -5.17
CA LEU A 199 4.97 10.23 -4.73
C LEU A 199 5.83 9.29 -5.57
N THR A 200 5.30 8.10 -5.89
CA THR A 200 6.02 7.10 -6.67
C THR A 200 6.25 7.57 -8.09
N TYR A 201 5.17 7.90 -8.82
CA TYR A 201 5.25 8.28 -10.22
C TYR A 201 6.05 9.58 -10.41
N ASN A 202 5.82 10.60 -9.58
CA ASN A 202 6.46 11.90 -9.70
C ASN A 202 7.97 11.87 -9.38
N ASN A 203 8.45 10.82 -8.70
CA ASN A 203 9.88 10.65 -8.36
C ASN A 203 10.50 9.44 -9.07
N THR A 204 9.89 8.98 -10.16
CA THR A 204 10.39 7.87 -10.99
C THR A 204 10.79 8.36 -12.35
N GLU A 205 12.01 8.01 -12.77
CA GLU A 205 12.51 8.24 -14.11
C GLU A 205 12.94 6.91 -14.73
N ILE A 206 12.49 6.61 -15.94
CA ILE A 206 12.90 5.39 -16.66
C ILE A 206 13.42 5.80 -18.03
N GLY A 207 14.73 6.05 -18.11
CA GLY A 207 15.34 6.67 -19.29
C GLY A 207 14.70 8.02 -19.62
N PRO A 208 14.15 8.20 -20.84
CA PRO A 208 13.45 9.43 -21.21
C PRO A 208 12.04 9.56 -20.60
N LEU A 209 11.47 8.47 -20.06
CA LEU A 209 10.11 8.48 -19.52
C LEU A 209 10.09 9.10 -18.13
N ARG A 210 9.39 10.23 -18.00
CA ARG A 210 8.98 10.80 -16.71
C ARG A 210 7.46 10.84 -16.64
N LEU A 211 6.92 10.27 -15.56
CA LEU A 211 5.49 10.22 -15.29
C LEU A 211 5.14 11.33 -14.30
N GLN A 212 3.99 11.95 -14.51
CA GLN A 212 3.38 12.85 -13.55
C GLN A 212 1.98 12.33 -13.21
N SER A 213 1.68 12.22 -11.92
CA SER A 213 0.39 11.77 -11.42
C SER A 213 -0.19 12.77 -10.42
N HIS A 214 -1.48 13.02 -10.56
CA HIS A 214 -2.26 13.97 -9.76
C HIS A 214 -3.55 13.32 -9.22
N LEU A 215 -3.40 12.08 -8.73
CA LEU A 215 -4.50 11.32 -8.12
C LEU A 215 -5.00 12.05 -6.87
N GLN A 216 -6.32 12.05 -6.68
CA GLN A 216 -6.97 12.69 -5.54
C GLN A 216 -7.48 11.62 -4.57
N GLY A 217 -6.98 11.64 -3.34
CA GLY A 217 -7.32 10.65 -2.31
C GLY A 217 -8.81 10.51 -2.06
N ARG A 218 -9.55 11.65 -2.03
CA ARG A 218 -11.01 11.66 -1.86
C ARG A 218 -11.73 10.97 -3.03
N LYS A 219 -11.27 11.17 -4.27
CA LYS A 219 -11.88 10.51 -5.45
C LYS A 219 -11.63 9.01 -5.42
N ILE A 220 -10.41 8.57 -5.09
CA ILE A 220 -10.11 7.14 -4.90
C ILE A 220 -10.94 6.56 -3.76
N GLY A 221 -11.07 7.25 -2.62
CA GLY A 221 -11.88 6.80 -1.49
C GLY A 221 -13.34 6.59 -1.89
N TRP A 222 -13.93 7.54 -2.62
CA TRP A 222 -15.28 7.40 -3.15
C TRP A 222 -15.42 6.26 -4.18
N LEU A 223 -14.42 6.10 -5.05
CA LEU A 223 -14.36 4.99 -6.00
C LEU A 223 -14.35 3.65 -5.28
N LEU A 224 -13.49 3.48 -4.26
CA LEU A 224 -13.41 2.26 -3.47
C LEU A 224 -14.73 1.97 -2.74
N LEU A 225 -15.30 2.96 -2.05
CA LEU A 225 -16.55 2.80 -1.32
C LEU A 225 -17.69 2.38 -2.25
N SER A 226 -17.90 3.11 -3.35
CA SER A 226 -18.96 2.80 -4.31
C SER A 226 -18.72 1.48 -5.05
N ASN A 227 -17.47 1.10 -5.31
CA ASN A 227 -17.12 -0.20 -5.89
C ASN A 227 -17.44 -1.34 -4.92
N THR A 228 -17.08 -1.22 -3.64
CA THR A 228 -17.38 -2.25 -2.64
C THR A 228 -18.88 -2.44 -2.47
N ILE A 229 -19.66 -1.35 -2.43
CA ILE A 229 -21.13 -1.42 -2.39
C ILE A 229 -21.66 -2.17 -3.62
N ALA A 230 -21.22 -1.80 -4.82
CA ALA A 230 -21.63 -2.45 -6.06
C ALA A 230 -21.28 -3.95 -6.08
N ILE A 231 -20.08 -4.32 -5.62
CA ILE A 231 -19.62 -5.71 -5.53
C ILE A 231 -20.49 -6.51 -4.56
N ILE A 232 -20.79 -5.97 -3.38
CA ILE A 232 -21.63 -6.65 -2.37
C ILE A 232 -23.03 -6.89 -2.92
N PHE A 233 -23.69 -5.86 -3.47
CA PHE A 233 -25.05 -5.98 -4.00
C PHE A 233 -25.15 -6.84 -5.27
N SER A 234 -24.06 -6.98 -6.01
CA SER A 234 -23.98 -7.83 -7.20
C SER A 234 -23.43 -9.24 -6.92
N LEU A 235 -23.21 -9.60 -5.65
CA LEU A 235 -22.57 -10.87 -5.24
C LEU A 235 -21.26 -11.14 -5.99
N GLY A 236 -20.47 -10.10 -6.23
CA GLY A 236 -19.18 -10.19 -6.93
C GLY A 236 -19.23 -9.99 -8.44
N MET A 237 -20.41 -9.94 -9.07
CA MET A 237 -20.49 -9.83 -10.53
C MET A 237 -19.93 -8.49 -11.07
N LEU A 238 -19.97 -7.42 -10.28
CA LEU A 238 -19.46 -6.11 -10.69
C LEU A 238 -17.95 -5.89 -10.42
N ILE A 239 -17.19 -6.93 -10.05
CA ILE A 239 -15.72 -6.84 -9.93
C ILE A 239 -15.07 -6.31 -11.23
N PRO A 240 -15.36 -6.83 -12.44
CA PRO A 240 -14.74 -6.34 -13.67
C PRO A 240 -15.08 -4.86 -13.95
N TRP A 241 -16.32 -4.45 -13.68
CA TRP A 241 -16.75 -3.06 -13.83
C TRP A 241 -15.97 -2.12 -12.90
N SER A 242 -15.82 -2.49 -11.63
CA SER A 242 -15.04 -1.73 -10.65
C SER A 242 -13.57 -1.59 -11.05
N MET A 243 -12.97 -2.64 -11.63
CA MET A 243 -11.59 -2.61 -12.12
C MET A 243 -11.42 -1.63 -13.29
N ILE A 244 -12.34 -1.62 -14.26
CA ILE A 244 -12.31 -0.70 -15.41
C ILE A 244 -12.43 0.75 -14.94
N ARG A 245 -13.34 1.02 -14.00
CA ARG A 245 -13.58 2.37 -13.47
C ARG A 245 -12.35 2.91 -12.73
N MET A 246 -11.67 2.08 -11.95
CA MET A 246 -10.42 2.44 -11.28
C MET A 246 -9.30 2.69 -12.30
N ALA A 247 -9.12 1.77 -13.26
CA ALA A 247 -8.08 1.89 -14.28
C ALA A 247 -8.26 3.17 -15.13
N ARG A 248 -9.50 3.50 -15.48
CA ARG A 248 -9.84 4.74 -16.20
C ARG A 248 -9.43 5.98 -15.39
N TYR A 249 -9.80 6.05 -14.12
CA TYR A 249 -9.44 7.19 -13.28
C TYR A 249 -7.92 7.35 -13.14
N VAL A 250 -7.19 6.24 -12.99
CA VAL A 250 -5.73 6.26 -12.91
C VAL A 250 -5.11 6.75 -14.22
N ALA A 251 -5.61 6.28 -15.37
CA ALA A 251 -5.13 6.70 -16.68
C ALA A 251 -5.41 8.18 -16.97
N GLU A 252 -6.61 8.68 -16.61
CA GLU A 252 -6.98 10.10 -16.73
C GLU A 252 -6.22 11.00 -15.77
N SER A 253 -5.61 10.44 -14.72
CA SER A 253 -4.87 11.19 -13.69
C SER A 253 -3.35 11.04 -13.77
N THR A 254 -2.85 10.40 -14.83
CA THR A 254 -1.42 10.13 -15.01
C THR A 254 -1.01 10.50 -16.44
N GLU A 255 -0.05 11.42 -16.55
CA GLU A 255 0.39 11.99 -17.81
C GLU A 255 1.90 11.78 -18.02
N PHE A 256 2.32 11.77 -19.28
CA PHE A 256 3.74 11.77 -19.65
C PHE A 256 4.20 13.20 -19.91
N LEU A 257 5.35 13.58 -19.33
CA LEU A 257 5.95 14.89 -19.59
C LEU A 257 6.43 14.98 -21.05
N GLN A 258 5.89 15.96 -21.79
CA GLN A 258 6.00 16.08 -23.25
C GLN A 258 7.43 16.26 -23.77
N ASP A 259 8.31 16.96 -23.05
CA ASP A 259 9.67 17.33 -23.48
C ASP A 259 10.62 16.15 -23.82
N ARG A 260 10.20 14.91 -23.53
CA ARG A 260 11.02 13.70 -23.78
C ARG A 260 10.34 12.69 -24.71
N ILE A 261 9.12 12.97 -25.19
CA ILE A 261 8.38 12.08 -26.10
C ILE A 261 9.10 11.92 -27.44
N GLU A 262 9.78 12.96 -27.92
CA GLU A 262 10.57 12.95 -29.14
C GLU A 262 11.81 12.06 -29.01
N SER A 263 12.50 12.12 -27.87
CA SER A 263 13.66 11.25 -27.59
C SER A 263 13.31 9.76 -27.55
N ILE A 264 12.06 9.42 -27.19
CA ILE A 264 11.55 8.04 -27.23
C ILE A 264 11.37 7.56 -28.68
N ASN A 265 10.88 8.43 -29.57
CA ASN A 265 10.76 8.08 -30.99
C ASN A 265 12.12 7.82 -31.62
N ALA A 266 13.12 8.65 -31.27
CA ALA A 266 14.50 8.44 -31.71
C ALA A 266 15.09 7.11 -31.21
N MET A 267 14.87 6.76 -29.93
CA MET A 267 15.30 5.45 -29.39
C MET A 267 14.57 4.26 -30.05
N ALA A 268 13.26 4.36 -30.28
CA ALA A 268 12.48 3.29 -30.91
C ALA A 268 12.89 3.06 -32.38
N GLN A 269 13.31 4.12 -33.07
CA GLN A 269 13.81 4.03 -34.44
C GLN A 269 15.22 3.42 -34.50
N ALA A 270 16.09 3.74 -33.53
CA ALA A 270 17.40 3.13 -33.39
C ALA A 270 17.32 1.62 -33.09
N ASP A 271 16.43 1.20 -32.19
CA ASP A 271 16.23 -0.22 -31.85
C ASP A 271 15.68 -1.03 -33.04
N ARG A 272 14.78 -0.43 -33.85
CA ARG A 272 14.35 -1.03 -35.12
C ARG A 272 15.48 -1.13 -36.14
N SER A 273 16.36 -0.13 -36.21
CA SER A 273 17.51 -0.15 -37.11
C SER A 273 18.47 -1.26 -36.73
N ALA A 274 18.79 -1.42 -35.45
CA ALA A 274 19.69 -2.45 -34.95
C ALA A 274 19.16 -3.88 -35.21
N VAL A 275 17.86 -4.12 -34.98
CA VAL A 275 17.24 -5.42 -35.31
C VAL A 275 17.15 -5.65 -36.82
N GLY A 276 16.91 -4.60 -37.61
CA GLY A 276 16.90 -4.70 -39.08
C GLY A 276 18.29 -4.98 -39.67
N GLU A 277 19.33 -4.41 -39.07
CA GLU A 277 20.73 -4.63 -39.41
C GLU A 277 21.21 -6.02 -39.02
N GLU A 278 20.83 -6.51 -37.83
CA GLU A 278 21.13 -7.88 -37.36
C GLU A 278 20.42 -8.96 -38.19
N ILE A 279 19.17 -8.71 -38.63
CA ILE A 279 18.47 -9.58 -39.58
C ILE A 279 19.11 -9.51 -40.97
N GLY A 280 19.54 -8.32 -41.41
CA GLY A 280 20.28 -8.13 -42.66
C GLY A 280 21.57 -8.94 -42.71
N ASP A 281 22.39 -8.85 -41.66
CA ASP A 281 23.63 -9.62 -41.51
C ASP A 281 23.38 -11.14 -41.48
N MET A 282 22.29 -11.60 -40.85
CA MET A 282 21.92 -13.02 -40.83
C MET A 282 21.51 -13.54 -42.21
N PHE A 283 20.86 -12.70 -43.03
CA PHE A 283 20.51 -13.05 -44.42
C PHE A 283 21.70 -12.95 -45.37
N ASP A 284 22.64 -12.03 -45.15
CA ASP A 284 23.89 -11.96 -45.93
C ASP A 284 24.81 -13.16 -45.64
N LEU A 285 24.78 -13.71 -44.42
CA LEU A 285 25.52 -14.93 -44.05
C LEU A 285 24.98 -16.21 -44.70
N ASP A 286 23.69 -16.25 -45.06
CA ASP A 286 23.02 -17.44 -45.64
C ASP A 286 22.99 -17.39 -47.19
N LEU A 287 23.32 -16.24 -47.81
CA LEU A 287 23.42 -16.07 -49.26
C LEU A 287 24.87 -16.10 -49.79
N GLY A 288 25.86 -16.29 -48.90
CA GLY A 288 27.29 -16.25 -49.20
C GLY A 288 28.02 -17.59 -49.37
N LEU A 289 27.30 -18.73 -49.48
CA LEU A 289 27.86 -20.05 -49.77
C LEU A 289 27.20 -20.73 -50.98
#